data_AF-A0A327R6B7-F1
#
_entry.id   AF-A0A327R6B7-F1
#
_cell.length_a   1.000
_cell.length_b   1.000
_cell.length_c   1.000
_cell.angle_alpha   90.00
_cell.angle_beta   90.00
_cell.angle_gamma   90.00
#
_symmetry.space_group_name_H-M   'P 1'
#
loop_
_entity.id
_entity.type
_entity.pdbx_description
1 polymer ?
#
loop_
_entity_poly.entity_id
_entity_poly.type
_entity_poly.pdbx_seq_one_letter_code
_entity_poly.pdbx_strand_id
1 'polypeptide(L)'
;MRQPGFSNFPVLETGRLILRRLSLNDAEGIYQLRSNAEVAALTGKAPFVGIDEAIAYIDKIDHLINKNECIFWSMSSRENPVLIGAVCLWNFDIPKGTVEIGYELLEGFQGKGMMREAIIPVLQYAFEVMGVETITAFPSGENPSSVRLLEKLGFELAPSHFENTHINVPSMLTYIISRPK
;
A
#
# COMPACT_ATOMS: atom_id res chain seq x y z
N MET A 1 -13.57 -13.49 -3.79
CA MET A 1 -12.39 -13.41 -2.90
C MET A 1 -12.49 -14.44 -1.79
N ARG A 2 -11.37 -15.10 -1.44
CA ARG A 2 -11.27 -15.98 -0.26
C ARG A 2 -11.03 -15.11 0.96
N GLN A 3 -11.64 -15.39 2.11
CA GLN A 3 -11.23 -14.74 3.37
C GLN A 3 -9.82 -15.21 3.70
N PRO A 4 -8.80 -14.34 3.65
CA PRO A 4 -7.45 -14.76 3.97
C PRO A 4 -7.33 -14.93 5.48
N GLY A 5 -6.62 -15.96 5.93
CA GLY A 5 -6.04 -15.95 7.27
C GLY A 5 -4.63 -15.39 7.18
N PHE A 6 -4.39 -14.17 7.66
CA PHE A 6 -3.06 -13.55 7.70
C PHE A 6 -2.24 -13.95 8.94
N SER A 7 -2.71 -14.95 9.70
CA SER A 7 -1.98 -15.55 10.82
C SER A 7 -0.64 -16.14 10.39
N ASN A 8 -0.55 -16.67 9.17
CA ASN A 8 0.71 -16.95 8.49
C ASN A 8 1.01 -15.82 7.49
N PHE A 9 1.77 -14.82 7.94
CA PHE A 9 2.02 -13.61 7.15
C PHE A 9 2.90 -13.94 5.93
N PRO A 10 2.48 -13.59 4.70
CA PRO A 10 3.27 -13.86 3.49
C PRO A 10 4.45 -12.89 3.39
N VAL A 11 5.67 -13.40 3.49
CA VAL A 11 6.87 -12.66 3.10
C VAL A 11 7.02 -12.75 1.59
N LEU A 12 7.14 -11.59 0.93
CA LEU A 12 7.37 -11.52 -0.51
C LEU A 12 8.80 -11.06 -0.76
N GLU A 13 9.46 -11.67 -1.73
CA GLU A 13 10.84 -11.35 -2.09
C GLU A 13 10.95 -11.00 -3.56
N THR A 14 11.85 -10.09 -3.87
CA THR A 14 12.23 -9.73 -5.23
C THR A 14 13.74 -9.78 -5.37
N GLY A 15 14.25 -9.35 -6.54
CA GLY A 15 15.68 -9.24 -6.76
C GLY A 15 16.38 -8.31 -5.76
N ARG A 16 15.74 -7.21 -5.36
CA ARG A 16 16.34 -6.20 -4.46
C ARG A 16 15.66 -6.05 -3.11
N LEU A 17 14.42 -6.52 -2.96
CA LEU A 17 13.56 -6.14 -1.84
C LEU A 17 13.04 -7.36 -1.07
N ILE A 18 12.79 -7.14 0.22
CA ILE A 18 12.02 -8.01 1.08
C ILE A 18 10.81 -7.22 1.58
N LEU A 19 9.64 -7.78 1.38
CA LEU A 19 8.35 -7.28 1.85
C LEU A 19 7.89 -8.19 3.00
N ARG A 20 7.88 -7.65 4.21
CA ARG A 20 7.61 -8.41 5.44
C ARG A 20 6.58 -7.71 6.32
N ARG A 21 6.09 -8.43 7.34
CA ARG A 21 5.22 -7.86 8.36
C ARG A 21 5.89 -6.65 9.01
N LEU A 22 5.10 -5.62 9.22
CA LEU A 22 5.51 -4.42 9.94
C LEU A 22 5.84 -4.77 11.40
N SER A 23 6.84 -4.13 11.98
CA SER A 23 7.29 -4.36 13.35
C SER A 23 7.58 -3.05 14.07
N LEU A 24 7.71 -3.08 15.40
CA LEU A 24 8.07 -1.90 16.19
C LEU A 24 9.45 -1.33 15.83
N ASN A 25 10.37 -2.14 15.30
CA ASN A 25 11.67 -1.66 14.81
C ASN A 25 11.55 -0.75 13.58
N ASP A 26 10.39 -0.73 12.93
CA ASP A 26 10.10 0.11 11.78
C ASP A 26 9.52 1.49 12.16
N ALA A 27 9.33 1.78 13.46
CA ALA A 27 8.68 3.01 13.94
C ALA A 27 9.33 4.27 13.36
N GLU A 28 10.67 4.34 13.34
CA GLU A 28 11.39 5.48 12.77
C GLU A 28 11.11 5.63 11.26
N GLY A 29 11.10 4.53 10.52
CA GLY A 29 10.79 4.55 9.08
C GLY A 29 9.34 4.95 8.80
N ILE A 30 8.38 4.49 9.61
CA ILE A 30 6.97 4.89 9.51
C ILE A 30 6.81 6.38 9.84
N TYR A 31 7.48 6.88 10.87
CA TYR A 31 7.46 8.29 11.20
C TYR A 31 8.01 9.13 10.04
N GLN A 32 9.13 8.72 9.44
CA GLN A 32 9.70 9.41 8.27
C GLN A 32 8.77 9.38 7.06
N LEU A 33 8.10 8.26 6.79
CA LEU A 33 7.12 8.17 5.69
C LEU A 33 5.95 9.14 5.85
N ARG A 34 5.57 9.47 7.09
CA ARG A 34 4.29 10.12 7.40
C ARG A 34 4.39 11.48 8.04
N SER A 35 5.58 11.94 8.38
CA SER A 35 5.81 13.28 8.96
C SER A 35 5.96 14.38 7.91
N ASN A 36 6.13 14.03 6.63
CA ASN A 36 6.19 15.03 5.56
C ASN A 36 4.79 15.60 5.27
N ALA A 37 4.60 16.89 5.55
CA ALA A 37 3.32 17.58 5.40
C ALA A 37 2.81 17.64 3.95
N GLU A 38 3.70 17.79 2.98
CA GLU A 38 3.33 17.84 1.55
C GLU A 38 2.82 16.48 1.09
N VAL A 39 3.50 15.40 1.50
CA VAL A 39 3.08 14.02 1.19
C VAL A 39 1.77 13.68 1.91
N ALA A 40 1.63 14.06 3.18
CA ALA A 40 0.41 13.81 3.96
C ALA A 40 -0.82 14.50 3.34
N ALA A 41 -0.66 15.74 2.88
CA ALA A 41 -1.71 16.51 2.21
C ALA A 41 -2.24 15.82 0.94
N LEU A 42 -1.38 15.15 0.17
CA LEU A 42 -1.79 14.35 -1.01
C LEU A 42 -2.69 13.16 -0.65
N THR A 43 -2.74 12.77 0.62
CA THR A 43 -3.58 11.66 1.11
C THR A 43 -4.77 12.13 1.96
N GLY A 44 -4.98 13.45 2.07
CA GLY A 44 -6.03 14.03 2.92
C GLY A 44 -5.81 13.82 4.43
N LYS A 45 -4.58 13.50 4.84
CA LYS A 45 -4.21 13.19 6.24
C LYS A 45 -3.33 14.28 6.83
N ALA A 46 -3.36 14.40 8.15
CA ALA A 46 -2.37 15.19 8.88
C ALA A 46 -1.04 14.42 8.94
N PRO A 47 0.11 15.12 8.87
CA PRO A 47 1.41 14.50 9.06
C PRO A 47 1.58 14.06 10.51
N PHE A 48 2.38 13.03 10.73
CA PHE A 48 2.75 12.59 12.07
C PHE A 48 3.65 13.61 12.75
N VAL A 49 3.35 13.93 14.01
CA VAL A 49 4.12 14.93 14.78
C VAL A 49 5.15 14.31 15.73
N GLY A 50 5.08 13.00 15.98
CA GLY A 50 6.05 12.30 16.81
C GLY A 50 6.08 10.79 16.59
N ILE A 51 7.12 10.16 17.14
CA ILE A 51 7.34 8.71 17.03
C ILE A 51 6.22 7.88 17.67
N ASP A 52 5.57 8.41 18.71
CA ASP A 52 4.45 7.74 19.39
C ASP A 52 3.26 7.49 18.46
N GLU A 53 3.01 8.38 17.50
CA GLU A 53 1.96 8.18 16.48
C GLU A 53 2.34 7.07 15.50
N ALA A 54 3.63 6.93 15.18
CA ALA A 54 4.13 5.82 14.38
C ALA A 54 3.98 4.48 15.12
N ILE A 55 4.30 4.44 16.41
CA ILE A 55 4.11 3.25 17.27
C ILE A 55 2.62 2.89 17.34
N ALA A 56 1.75 3.85 17.63
CA ALA A 56 0.30 3.62 17.66
C ALA A 56 -0.25 3.17 16.29
N TYR A 57 0.31 3.69 15.19
CA TYR A 57 -0.03 3.24 13.85
C TYR A 57 0.39 1.79 13.59
N ILE A 58 1.60 1.40 14.01
CA ILE A 58 2.08 0.01 13.91
C ILE A 58 1.15 -0.93 14.68
N ASP A 59 0.81 -0.60 15.93
CA ASP A 59 -0.12 -1.39 16.75
C ASP A 59 -1.50 -1.51 16.10
N LYS A 60 -2.02 -0.41 15.55
CA LYS A 60 -3.28 -0.43 14.79
C LYS A 60 -3.20 -1.37 13.59
N ILE A 61 -2.13 -1.30 12.80
CA ILE A 61 -1.94 -2.15 11.62
C ILE A 61 -1.84 -3.63 12.02
N ASP A 62 -1.11 -3.94 13.10
CA ASP A 62 -1.00 -5.31 13.59
C ASP A 62 -2.37 -5.88 13.99
N HIS A 63 -3.19 -5.08 14.67
CA HIS A 63 -4.56 -5.47 15.04
C HIS A 63 -5.45 -5.71 13.81
N LEU A 64 -5.37 -4.86 12.78
CA LEU A 64 -6.12 -5.03 11.53
C LEU A 64 -5.68 -6.29 10.77
N ILE A 65 -4.38 -6.58 10.74
CA ILE A 65 -3.84 -7.82 10.14
C ILE A 65 -4.37 -9.05 10.90
N ASN A 66 -4.32 -9.03 12.24
CA ASN A 66 -4.81 -10.14 13.07
C ASN A 66 -6.32 -10.40 12.91
N LYS A 67 -7.08 -9.38 12.49
CA LYS A 67 -8.51 -9.47 12.17
C LYS A 67 -8.82 -9.78 10.70
N ASN A 68 -7.80 -9.91 9.86
CA ASN A 68 -7.94 -10.07 8.40
C ASN A 68 -8.64 -8.90 7.70
N GLU A 69 -8.51 -7.69 8.24
CA GLU A 69 -9.12 -6.47 7.70
C GLU A 69 -8.18 -5.71 6.75
N CYS A 70 -6.87 -5.95 6.85
CA CYS A 70 -5.87 -5.48 5.88
C CYS A 70 -4.65 -6.39 5.86
N ILE A 71 -3.78 -6.18 4.87
CA ILE A 71 -2.41 -6.67 4.90
C ILE A 71 -1.46 -5.52 4.55
N PHE A 72 -0.38 -5.39 5.32
CA PHE A 72 0.57 -4.28 5.20
C PHE A 72 2.00 -4.84 5.20
N TRP A 73 2.67 -4.70 4.06
CA TRP A 73 4.07 -5.06 3.89
C TRP A 73 4.96 -3.84 4.10
N SER A 74 5.80 -3.90 5.11
CA SER A 74 6.99 -3.05 5.19
C SER A 74 8.03 -3.53 4.18
N MET A 75 8.68 -2.59 3.51
CA MET A 75 9.69 -2.85 2.48
C MET A 75 11.07 -2.50 3.00
N SER A 76 12.04 -3.37 2.73
CA SER A 76 13.46 -3.12 2.99
C SER A 76 14.32 -3.70 1.87
N SER A 77 15.58 -3.28 1.79
CA SER A 77 16.54 -3.92 0.89
C SER A 77 17.00 -5.27 1.46
N ARG A 78 17.48 -6.19 0.60
CA ARG A 78 17.99 -7.49 1.08
C ARG A 78 19.20 -7.38 2.02
N GLU A 79 20.01 -6.34 1.86
CA GLU A 79 21.25 -6.15 2.62
C GLU A 79 21.05 -5.31 3.89
N ASN A 80 20.02 -4.49 3.93
CA ASN A 80 19.72 -3.60 5.03
C ASN A 80 18.22 -3.66 5.37
N PRO A 81 17.85 -4.20 6.56
CA PRO A 81 16.46 -4.42 6.97
C PRO A 81 15.72 -3.15 7.41
N VAL A 82 16.37 -1.98 7.34
CA VAL A 82 15.74 -0.68 7.58
C VAL A 82 14.60 -0.46 6.58
N LEU A 83 13.46 0.01 7.10
CA LEU A 83 12.29 0.32 6.29
C LEU A 83 12.59 1.43 5.29
N ILE A 84 12.24 1.20 4.03
CA ILE A 84 12.36 2.18 2.94
C ILE A 84 11.01 2.60 2.36
N GLY A 85 9.95 1.84 2.64
CA GLY A 85 8.61 2.06 2.11
C GLY A 85 7.62 0.99 2.60
N ALA A 86 6.41 1.04 2.07
CA ALA A 86 5.39 0.06 2.33
C ALA A 86 4.40 -0.10 1.17
N VAL A 87 3.78 -1.28 1.10
CA VAL A 87 2.62 -1.57 0.24
C VAL A 87 1.56 -2.22 1.12
N CYS A 88 0.29 -1.88 0.92
CA CYS A 88 -0.81 -2.50 1.63
C CYS A 88 -1.98 -2.81 0.73
N LEU A 89 -2.77 -3.79 1.16
CA LEU A 89 -4.09 -4.09 0.62
C LEU A 89 -5.10 -3.94 1.76
N TRP A 90 -6.16 -3.16 1.56
CA TRP A 90 -7.15 -2.84 2.57
C TRP A 90 -8.52 -2.54 1.94
N ASN A 91 -9.51 -2.16 2.75
CA ASN A 91 -10.86 -1.83 2.28
C ASN A 91 -11.49 -2.97 1.46
N PHE A 92 -11.51 -4.18 2.04
CA PHE A 92 -11.95 -5.39 1.35
C PHE A 92 -13.47 -5.42 1.13
N ASP A 93 -13.90 -5.45 -0.12
CA ASP A 93 -15.28 -5.75 -0.52
C ASP A 93 -15.36 -7.21 -0.97
N ILE A 94 -15.59 -8.11 -0.01
CA ILE A 94 -15.63 -9.57 -0.25
C ILE A 94 -16.69 -9.94 -1.30
N PRO A 95 -17.94 -9.43 -1.21
CA PRO A 95 -18.97 -9.73 -2.21
C PRO A 95 -18.61 -9.30 -3.63
N LYS A 96 -18.02 -8.11 -3.82
CA LYS A 96 -17.59 -7.64 -5.15
C LYS A 96 -16.23 -8.20 -5.58
N GLY A 97 -15.48 -8.81 -4.67
CA GLY A 97 -14.14 -9.29 -4.93
C GLY A 97 -13.13 -8.16 -5.16
N THR A 98 -13.35 -7.02 -4.50
CA THR A 98 -12.54 -5.81 -4.67
C THR A 98 -11.68 -5.55 -3.44
N VAL A 99 -10.48 -5.02 -3.66
CA VAL A 99 -9.56 -4.57 -2.62
C VAL A 99 -8.87 -3.30 -3.07
N GLU A 100 -8.50 -2.45 -2.12
CA GLU A 100 -7.74 -1.25 -2.39
C GLU A 100 -6.24 -1.46 -2.14
N ILE A 101 -5.40 -1.02 -3.08
CA ILE A 101 -3.94 -0.93 -2.89
C ILE A 101 -3.53 0.47 -2.45
N GLY A 102 -2.65 0.53 -1.45
CA GLY A 102 -1.94 1.74 -1.05
C GLY A 102 -0.44 1.49 -1.01
N TYR A 103 0.36 2.53 -1.28
CA TYR A 103 1.81 2.43 -1.24
C TYR A 103 2.48 3.76 -0.91
N GLU A 104 3.63 3.67 -0.26
CA GLU A 104 4.44 4.82 0.15
C GLU A 104 5.93 4.46 0.13
N LEU A 105 6.79 5.42 -0.24
CA LEU A 105 8.24 5.19 -0.37
C LEU A 105 8.98 6.45 0.07
N LEU A 106 10.02 6.28 0.90
CA LEU A 106 10.89 7.36 1.31
C LEU A 106 11.54 8.02 0.09
N GLU A 107 11.66 9.35 0.12
CA GLU A 107 12.09 10.18 -1.00
C GLU A 107 13.42 9.70 -1.62
N GLY A 108 14.40 9.37 -0.78
CA GLY A 108 15.72 8.86 -1.21
C GLY A 108 15.70 7.54 -2.00
N PHE A 109 14.58 6.84 -2.02
CA PHE A 109 14.39 5.58 -2.74
C PHE A 109 13.47 5.71 -3.98
N GLN A 110 12.86 6.88 -4.19
CA GLN A 110 12.03 7.16 -5.36
C GLN A 110 12.84 7.24 -6.65
N GLY A 111 12.17 7.11 -7.80
CA GLY A 111 12.81 7.16 -9.13
C GLY A 111 13.68 5.94 -9.50
N LYS A 112 13.92 5.00 -8.58
CA LYS A 112 14.79 3.82 -8.78
C LYS A 112 14.04 2.53 -9.20
N GLY A 113 12.75 2.65 -9.50
CA GLY A 113 11.88 1.52 -9.87
C GLY A 113 11.53 0.58 -8.73
N MET A 114 11.88 0.90 -7.48
CA MET A 114 11.69 0.01 -6.32
C MET A 114 10.20 -0.24 -6.01
N MET A 115 9.36 0.79 -6.04
CA MET A 115 7.92 0.60 -5.78
C MET A 115 7.24 -0.25 -6.87
N ARG A 116 7.63 -0.08 -8.14
CA ARG A 116 7.14 -0.93 -9.24
C ARG A 116 7.51 -2.39 -8.99
N GLU A 117 8.76 -2.66 -8.63
CA GLU A 117 9.23 -4.00 -8.30
C GLU A 117 8.47 -4.61 -7.11
N ALA A 118 8.17 -3.81 -6.09
CA ALA A 118 7.45 -4.25 -4.89
C ALA A 118 5.97 -4.56 -5.14
N ILE A 119 5.29 -3.77 -5.98
CA ILE A 119 3.85 -3.96 -6.25
C ILE A 119 3.60 -5.22 -7.08
N ILE A 120 4.49 -5.62 -7.99
CA ILE A 120 4.29 -6.81 -8.85
C ILE A 120 3.95 -8.08 -8.05
N PRO A 121 4.74 -8.53 -7.06
CA PRO A 121 4.39 -9.71 -6.26
C PRO A 121 3.15 -9.48 -5.38
N VAL A 122 2.85 -8.24 -4.99
CA VAL A 122 1.61 -7.92 -4.25
C VAL A 122 0.37 -8.12 -5.12
N LEU A 123 0.42 -7.71 -6.39
CA LEU A 123 -0.67 -7.96 -7.35
C LEU A 123 -0.84 -9.47 -7.59
N GLN A 124 0.26 -10.21 -7.76
CA GLN A 124 0.22 -11.67 -7.89
C GLN A 124 -0.43 -12.32 -6.65
N TYR A 125 -0.02 -11.91 -5.45
CA TYR A 125 -0.62 -12.39 -4.20
C TYR A 125 -2.13 -12.10 -4.14
N ALA A 126 -2.54 -10.88 -4.47
CA ALA A 126 -3.96 -10.50 -4.48
C ALA A 126 -4.79 -11.36 -5.45
N PHE A 127 -4.32 -11.56 -6.68
CA PHE A 127 -5.07 -12.31 -7.69
C PHE A 127 -5.02 -13.83 -7.47
N GLU A 128 -3.85 -14.38 -7.16
CA GLU A 128 -3.64 -15.83 -7.13
C GLU A 128 -3.96 -16.43 -5.77
N VAL A 129 -3.59 -15.75 -4.69
CA VAL A 129 -3.76 -16.27 -3.31
C VAL A 129 -5.08 -15.78 -2.71
N MET A 130 -5.35 -14.47 -2.73
CA MET A 130 -6.59 -13.92 -2.19
C MET A 130 -7.80 -14.15 -3.11
N GLY A 131 -7.57 -14.40 -4.42
CA GLY A 131 -8.64 -14.58 -5.39
C GLY A 131 -9.50 -13.32 -5.54
N VAL A 132 -8.84 -12.17 -5.55
CA VAL A 132 -9.44 -10.86 -5.85
C VAL A 132 -9.77 -10.79 -7.34
N GLU A 133 -10.87 -10.12 -7.69
CA GLU A 133 -11.26 -9.86 -9.08
C GLU A 133 -10.80 -8.48 -9.55
N THR A 134 -10.83 -7.47 -8.69
CA THR A 134 -10.43 -6.09 -9.02
C THR A 134 -9.63 -5.46 -7.89
N ILE A 135 -8.54 -4.76 -8.23
CA ILE A 135 -7.76 -3.97 -7.29
C ILE A 135 -7.94 -2.50 -7.66
N THR A 136 -8.38 -1.68 -6.69
CA THR A 136 -8.56 -0.23 -6.84
C THR A 136 -7.38 0.53 -6.24
N ALA A 137 -7.09 1.71 -6.78
CA ALA A 137 -6.14 2.68 -6.22
C ALA A 137 -6.72 4.09 -6.35
N PHE A 138 -6.52 4.92 -5.32
CA PHE A 138 -7.07 6.27 -5.26
C PHE A 138 -5.97 7.33 -5.08
N PRO A 139 -5.08 7.53 -6.07
CA PRO A 139 -4.05 8.56 -5.97
C PRO A 139 -4.68 9.96 -6.03
N SER A 140 -4.04 10.93 -5.36
CA SER A 140 -4.26 12.33 -5.72
C SER A 140 -3.82 12.58 -7.16
N GLY A 141 -4.64 13.30 -7.93
CA GLY A 141 -4.29 13.78 -9.27
C GLY A 141 -3.12 14.78 -9.27
N GLU A 142 -2.80 15.36 -8.11
CA GLU A 142 -1.64 16.22 -7.90
C GLU A 142 -0.36 15.42 -7.60
N ASN A 143 -0.43 14.08 -7.55
CA ASN A 143 0.72 13.19 -7.45
C ASN A 143 1.00 12.47 -8.78
N PRO A 144 1.64 13.12 -9.76
CA PRO A 144 1.86 12.56 -11.08
C PRO A 144 2.82 11.35 -11.06
N SER A 145 3.66 11.21 -10.04
CA SER A 145 4.53 10.05 -9.86
C SER A 145 3.73 8.79 -9.52
N SER A 146 2.71 8.92 -8.67
CA SER A 146 1.79 7.84 -8.33
C SER A 146 0.93 7.43 -9.53
N VAL A 147 0.37 8.41 -10.25
CA VAL A 147 -0.43 8.18 -11.46
C VAL A 147 0.37 7.41 -12.52
N ARG A 148 1.57 7.90 -12.88
CA ARG A 148 2.43 7.23 -13.87
C ARG A 148 2.85 5.83 -13.44
N LEU A 149 2.98 5.58 -12.13
CA LEU A 149 3.32 4.26 -11.62
C LEU A 149 2.17 3.28 -11.86
N LEU A 150 0.93 3.69 -11.55
CA LEU A 150 -0.28 2.89 -11.78
C LEU A 150 -0.44 2.55 -13.27
N GLU A 151 -0.33 3.54 -14.16
CA GLU A 151 -0.39 3.33 -15.61
C GLU A 151 0.68 2.33 -16.09
N LYS A 152 1.92 2.45 -15.60
CA LYS A 152 3.02 1.52 -15.92
C LYS A 152 2.82 0.11 -15.37
N LEU A 153 1.98 -0.06 -14.35
CA LEU A 153 1.60 -1.34 -13.78
C LEU A 153 0.36 -1.94 -14.46
N GLY A 154 -0.22 -1.24 -15.46
CA GLY A 154 -1.39 -1.69 -16.19
C GLY A 154 -2.72 -1.38 -15.48
N PHE A 155 -2.72 -0.50 -14.48
CA PHE A 155 -3.97 0.07 -13.99
C PHE A 155 -4.53 1.05 -15.02
N GLU A 156 -5.84 1.04 -15.16
CA GLU A 156 -6.59 1.92 -16.05
C GLU A 156 -7.45 2.88 -15.22
N LEU A 157 -7.68 4.08 -15.76
CA LEU A 157 -8.61 5.03 -15.14
C LEU A 157 -10.02 4.42 -15.14
N ALA A 158 -10.66 4.37 -13.98
CA ALA A 158 -11.96 3.74 -13.83
C ALA A 158 -13.04 4.51 -14.61
N PRO A 159 -13.89 3.83 -15.39
CA PRO A 159 -14.98 4.47 -16.13
C PRO A 159 -16.18 4.83 -15.23
N SER A 160 -16.18 4.37 -13.99
CA SER A 160 -17.28 4.52 -13.03
C SER A 160 -16.74 4.73 -11.62
N HIS A 161 -17.60 5.20 -10.73
CA HIS A 161 -17.26 5.43 -9.33
C HIS A 161 -17.07 4.11 -8.57
N PHE A 162 -15.99 4.03 -7.78
CA PHE A 162 -15.78 2.98 -6.79
C PHE A 162 -15.87 3.58 -5.39
N GLU A 163 -16.62 2.92 -4.51
CA GLU A 163 -16.72 3.28 -3.10
C GLU A 163 -15.34 3.29 -2.46
N ASN A 164 -15.05 4.35 -1.70
CA ASN A 164 -13.81 4.50 -0.95
C ASN A 164 -14.06 5.38 0.29
N THR A 165 -13.13 5.34 1.24
CA THR A 165 -13.24 6.07 2.51
C THR A 165 -12.35 7.33 2.55
N HIS A 166 -11.78 7.74 1.42
CA HIS A 166 -10.88 8.89 1.37
C HIS A 166 -11.67 10.20 1.42
N ILE A 167 -11.17 11.14 2.21
CA ILE A 167 -11.74 12.47 2.37
C ILE A 167 -10.60 13.47 2.19
N ASN A 168 -10.87 14.62 1.56
CA ASN A 168 -9.90 15.70 1.34
C ASN A 168 -8.66 15.31 0.51
N VAL A 169 -8.75 14.28 -0.33
CA VAL A 169 -7.69 13.97 -1.30
C VAL A 169 -7.83 14.92 -2.51
N PRO A 170 -6.82 15.75 -2.82
CA PRO A 170 -6.94 16.72 -3.88
C PRO A 170 -7.00 16.04 -5.24
N SER A 171 -7.98 16.43 -6.06
CA SER A 171 -8.20 15.92 -7.41
C SER A 171 -8.13 14.39 -7.50
N MET A 172 -8.75 13.68 -6.55
CA MET A 172 -8.65 12.22 -6.43
C MET A 172 -9.08 11.53 -7.73
N LEU A 173 -8.21 10.64 -8.21
CA LEU A 173 -8.48 9.78 -9.35
C LEU A 173 -8.81 8.37 -8.85
N THR A 174 -9.50 7.58 -9.67
CA THR A 174 -9.75 6.16 -9.38
C THR A 174 -9.12 5.33 -10.49
N TYR A 175 -8.20 4.46 -10.10
CA TYR A 175 -7.53 3.52 -10.99
C TYR A 175 -7.91 2.10 -10.61
N ILE A 176 -8.08 1.23 -11.61
CA ILE A 176 -8.38 -0.18 -11.40
C ILE A 176 -7.47 -1.08 -12.22
N ILE A 177 -7.20 -2.27 -11.71
CA ILE A 177 -6.69 -3.39 -12.48
C ILE A 177 -7.53 -4.62 -12.15
N SER A 178 -7.99 -5.32 -13.19
CA SER A 178 -8.78 -6.53 -13.04
C SER A 178 -7.91 -7.76 -13.22
N ARG A 179 -8.33 -8.87 -12.61
CA ARG A 179 -7.68 -10.17 -12.79
C ARG A 179 -7.62 -10.49 -14.29
N PRO A 180 -6.44 -10.88 -14.83
CA PRO A 180 -6.34 -11.34 -16.21
C PRO A 180 -7.28 -12.53 -16.45
N LYS A 181 -7.92 -12.57 -17.63
CA LYS A 181 -8.75 -13.69 -18.06
C LYS A 181 -7.93 -14.95 -18.35
#